data_AF-A0A2D7LMD2-F1
#
_entry.id   AF-A0A2D7LMD2-F1
#
_cell.length_a   1.000
_cell.length_b   1.000
_cell.length_c   1.000
_cell.angle_alpha   90.00
_cell.angle_beta   90.00
_cell.angle_gamma   90.00
#
_symmetry.space_group_name_H-M   'P 1'
#
loop_
_entity.id
_entity.type
_entity.pdbx_description
1 polymer ?
#
loop_
_entity_poly.entity_id
_entity_poly.type
_entity_poly.pdbx_seq_one_letter_code
_entity_poly.pdbx_strand_id
1 'polypeptide(L)' 'MDKLFFLSIIFSAFNVFIIVYAYSLNFFPKKWRKKVDQDTLVGLALIFVTMSTMFLWIVYFFFKIFK' A
#
# COMPACT_ATOMS: atom_id res chain seq x y z
N MET A 1 -13.85 17.17 4.26
CA MET A 1 -13.77 15.90 3.51
C MET A 1 -12.59 15.86 2.54
N ASP A 2 -12.18 17.01 1.99
CA ASP A 2 -11.14 17.07 0.93
C ASP A 2 -9.76 16.58 1.39
N LYS A 3 -9.33 16.92 2.62
CA LYS A 3 -8.06 16.42 3.17
C LYS A 3 -8.04 14.90 3.32
N LEU A 4 -9.15 14.30 3.78
CA LEU A 4 -9.28 12.85 3.93
C LEU A 4 -9.34 12.16 2.56
N PHE A 5 -10.08 12.75 1.61
CA PHE A 5 -10.12 12.27 0.23
C PHE A 5 -8.73 12.27 -0.42
N PHE A 6 -8.00 13.38 -0.29
CA PHE A 6 -6.64 13.52 -0.80
C PHE A 6 -5.70 12.49 -0.16
N LEU A 7 -5.80 12.27 1.15
CA LEU A 7 -5.04 11.24 1.84
C LEU A 7 -5.36 9.83 1.31
N SER A 8 -6.64 9.50 1.12
CA SER A 8 -7.06 8.21 0.55
C SER A 8 -6.50 8.01 -0.86
N ILE A 9 -6.46 9.06 -1.70
CA ILE A 9 -5.85 8.99 -3.04
C ILE A 9 -4.35 8.71 -2.95
N ILE A 10 -3.61 9.45 -2.10
CA ILE A 10 -2.16 9.25 -1.94
C ILE A 10 -1.86 7.82 -1.50
N PHE A 11 -2.55 7.32 -0.48
CA PHE A 11 -2.36 5.95 -0.01
C PHE A 11 -2.75 4.92 -1.06
N SER A 12 -3.77 5.18 -1.87
CA SER A 12 -4.13 4.30 -2.99
C SER A 12 -3.03 4.23 -4.04
N ALA A 13 -2.46 5.38 -4.43
CA ALA A 13 -1.34 5.43 -5.38
C ALA A 13 -0.11 4.70 -4.82
N PHE A 14 0.19 4.89 -3.53
CA PHE A 14 1.28 4.20 -2.86
C PHE A 14 1.05 2.69 -2.78
N ASN A 15 -0.18 2.25 -2.53
CA ASN A 15 -0.53 0.82 -2.53
C ASN A 15 -0.32 0.19 -3.91
N VAL A 16 -0.78 0.87 -4.97
CA VAL A 16 -0.54 0.42 -6.36
C VAL A 16 0.95 0.33 -6.66
N PHE A 17 1.74 1.30 -6.21
CA PHE A 17 3.20 1.27 -6.34
C PHE A 17 3.81 0.04 -5.66
N ILE A 18 3.41 -0.26 -4.41
CA ILE A 18 3.94 -1.44 -3.69
C ILE A 18 3.52 -2.74 -4.37
N ILE A 19 2.31 -2.83 -4.92
CA ILE A 19 1.85 -4.01 -5.68
C ILE A 19 2.74 -4.21 -6.91
N VAL A 20 2.96 -3.16 -7.71
CA VAL A 20 3.85 -3.23 -8.88
C VAL A 20 5.28 -3.59 -8.46
N TYR A 21 5.77 -3.01 -7.36
CA TYR A 21 7.08 -3.33 -6.81
C TYR A 21 7.20 -4.80 -6.38
N ALA A 22 6.15 -5.36 -5.76
CA ALA A 22 6.10 -6.76 -5.39
C ALA A 22 6.18 -7.68 -6.61
N TYR A 23 5.52 -7.36 -7.73
CA TYR A 23 5.70 -8.09 -8.98
C TYR A 23 7.11 -7.93 -9.55
N SER A 24 7.72 -6.76 -9.39
CA SER A 24 9.07 -6.48 -9.86
C SER A 24 10.18 -7.17 -9.05
N LEU A 25 9.88 -7.75 -7.88
CA LEU A 25 10.85 -8.48 -7.05
C LEU A 25 11.60 -9.56 -7.85
N ASN A 26 10.95 -10.19 -8.81
CA ASN A 26 11.56 -11.26 -9.62
C ASN A 26 12.65 -10.77 -10.57
N PHE A 27 12.78 -9.46 -10.80
CA PHE A 27 13.87 -8.88 -11.57
C PHE A 27 15.16 -8.72 -10.76
N PHE A 28 15.09 -8.79 -9.42
CA PHE A 28 16.26 -8.66 -8.56
C PHE A 28 16.98 -10.01 -8.34
N PRO A 29 18.32 -10.02 -8.31
CA PRO A 29 19.08 -11.24 -8.04
C PRO A 29 18.71 -11.84 -6.67
N LYS A 30 18.50 -13.15 -6.60
CA LYS A 30 18.13 -13.86 -5.35
C LYS A 30 19.12 -13.58 -4.20
N LYS A 31 20.42 -13.44 -4.50
CA LYS A 31 21.46 -13.10 -3.50
C LYS A 31 21.21 -11.73 -2.87
N TRP A 32 20.71 -10.77 -3.64
CA TRP A 32 20.41 -9.44 -3.13
C TRP A 32 19.14 -9.44 -2.28
N ARG A 33 18.06 -10.07 -2.77
CA ARG A 33 16.79 -10.17 -2.02
C ARG A 33 16.96 -10.80 -0.64
N LYS A 34 17.76 -11.88 -0.55
CA LYS A 34 18.07 -12.54 0.73
C LYS A 34 18.99 -11.75 1.65
N LYS A 35 19.85 -10.87 1.10
CA LYS A 35 20.80 -10.10 1.92
C LYS A 35 20.08 -9.04 2.78
N VAL A 36 18.94 -8.54 2.31
CA VAL A 36 18.16 -7.48 2.97
C VAL A 36 16.75 -7.93 3.33
N ASP A 37 16.47 -9.25 3.31
CA ASP A 37 15.14 -9.84 3.56
C ASP A 37 14.00 -9.13 2.81
N GLN A 38 14.28 -8.77 1.55
CA GLN A 38 13.42 -7.92 0.74
C GLN A 38 12.03 -8.52 0.54
N ASP A 39 11.95 -9.84 0.36
CA ASP A 39 10.69 -10.55 0.15
C ASP A 39 9.76 -10.37 1.36
N THR A 40 10.30 -10.46 2.59
CA THR A 40 9.56 -10.25 3.84
C THR A 40 9.18 -8.78 4.01
N LEU A 41 10.11 -7.85 3.77
CA LEU A 41 9.85 -6.41 3.90
C LEU A 41 8.75 -5.95 2.95
N VAL A 42 8.79 -6.40 1.69
CA VAL A 42 7.77 -6.06 0.70
C VAL A 42 6.44 -6.72 1.03
N GLY A 43 6.45 -7.98 1.48
CA GLY A 43 5.23 -8.66 1.93
C GLY A 43 4.55 -7.91 3.09
N LEU A 44 5.32 -7.48 4.10
CA LEU A 44 4.81 -6.69 5.21
C LEU A 44 4.29 -5.33 4.73
N ALA A 45 5.06 -4.61 3.91
CA ALA A 45 4.64 -3.32 3.37
C ALA A 45 3.33 -3.44 2.57
N LEU A 46 3.20 -4.49 1.75
CA LEU A 46 2.00 -4.75 0.96
C LEU A 46 0.77 -4.98 1.85
N ILE A 47 0.89 -5.81 2.89
CA ILE A 47 -0.22 -6.11 3.82
C ILE A 47 -0.65 -4.84 4.56
N PHE A 48 0.30 -4.16 5.21
CA PHE A 48 -0.02 -3.00 6.04
C PHE A 48 -0.55 -1.82 5.21
N VAL A 49 0.05 -1.52 4.06
CA VAL A 49 -0.40 -0.41 3.21
C VAL A 49 -1.74 -0.71 2.55
N THR A 50 -1.99 -1.96 2.12
CA THR A 50 -3.32 -2.35 1.61
C THR A 50 -4.38 -2.17 2.69
N MET A 51 -4.11 -2.66 3.91
CA MET A 51 -5.01 -2.53 5.03
C MET A 51 -5.29 -1.06 5.39
N SER A 52 -4.25 -0.21 5.49
CA SER A 52 -4.41 1.23 5.74
C SER A 52 -5.23 1.91 4.64
N THR A 53 -5.00 1.55 3.38
CA THR A 53 -5.76 2.10 2.24
C THR A 53 -7.24 1.74 2.36
N MET A 54 -7.56 0.49 2.71
CA MET A 54 -8.95 0.07 2.93
C MET A 54 -9.62 0.86 4.07
N PHE A 55 -8.94 1.00 5.21
CA PHE A 55 -9.47 1.76 6.35
C PHE A 55 -9.70 3.23 6.00
N LEU A 56 -8.78 3.88 5.28
CA LEU A 56 -8.94 5.27 4.83
C LEU A 56 -10.18 5.45 3.94
N TRP A 57 -10.43 4.52 3.02
CA TRP A 57 -11.64 4.56 2.20
C TRP A 57 -12.92 4.30 2.99
N ILE A 58 -12.92 3.31 3.91
CA ILE A 58 -14.08 3.05 4.77
C ILE A 58 -14.44 4.29 5.59
N VAL A 59 -13.45 4.93 6.22
CA VAL A 59 -13.65 6.15 7.00
C VAL A 59 -14.15 7.29 6.11
N TYR A 60 -13.57 7.46 4.92
CA TYR A 60 -14.03 8.46 3.97
C TYR A 60 -15.49 8.24 3.53
N PHE A 61 -15.87 7.02 3.15
CA PHE A 61 -17.24 6.72 2.73
C PHE A 61 -18.23 6.83 3.87
N PHE A 62 -17.87 6.40 5.09
CA PHE A 62 -18.70 6.59 6.28
C PHE A 62 -19.06 8.07 6.47
N PHE A 63 -18.04 8.95 6.47
CA PHE A 63 -18.29 10.39 6.62
C PHE A 63 -18.93 11.03 5.39
N LYS A 64 -18.84 10.45 4.20
CA LYS A 64 -19.49 10.97 2.98
C LYS A 64 -20.98 10.64 2.92
N ILE A 65 -21.37 9.47 3.46
CA ILE A 65 -22.75 8.96 3.38
C ILE A 65 -23.58 9.46 4.56
N PHE A 66 -23.01 9.47 5.77
CA PHE A 66 -23.76 9.69 7.01
C PHE A 66 -23.56 11.08 7.63
N LYS A 67 -22.75 11.95 7.02
CA LYS A 67 -22.48 13.31 7.50
C LYS A 67 -22.34 14.27 6.34
#